data_AF-A0A918BG42-F1
#
_entry.id   AF-A0A918BG42-F1
#
_cell.length_a   1.000
_cell.length_b   1.000
_cell.length_c   1.000
_cell.angle_alpha   90.00
_cell.angle_beta   90.00
_cell.angle_gamma   90.00
#
_symmetry.space_group_name_H-M   'P 1'
#
loop_
_entity.id
_entity.type
_entity.pdbx_description
1 polymer ?
#
loop_
_entity_poly.entity_id
_entity_poly.type
_entity_poly.pdbx_seq_one_letter_code
_entity_poly.pdbx_strand_id
1 'polypeptide(L)'
;MPCTVPGAGPVRTEAHMAAWTWRFEKADGTEVQPAVQPEEWTTQGDAESWVGEHWKALLEGGADQVRLYEDATEIYGPMSLRSAEEA
;
A
#
# COMPACT_ATOMS: atom_id res chain seq x y z
N MET A 1 -1.28 -29.77 35.11
CA MET A 1 -0.02 -29.03 34.89
C MET A 1 -0.39 -27.72 34.19
N PRO A 2 -0.07 -26.55 34.75
CA PRO A 2 -0.37 -25.27 34.10
C PRO A 2 0.58 -25.06 32.92
N CYS A 3 0.05 -25.02 31.70
CA CYS A 3 0.81 -24.58 30.53
C CYS A 3 1.09 -23.08 30.67
N THR A 4 2.25 -22.74 31.22
CA THR A 4 2.87 -21.42 31.06
C THR A 4 3.47 -21.35 29.66
N VAL A 5 2.98 -20.41 28.85
CA VAL A 5 3.67 -19.98 27.63
C VAL A 5 4.53 -18.77 27.97
N PRO A 6 5.88 -18.87 27.96
CA PRO A 6 6.75 -17.72 28.13
C PRO A 6 6.97 -17.02 26.78
N GLY A 7 6.74 -15.72 26.73
CA GLY A 7 7.23 -14.85 25.66
C GLY A 7 6.36 -14.79 24.41
N ALA A 8 5.26 -14.03 24.47
CA ALA A 8 4.94 -13.20 23.31
C ALA A 8 5.84 -11.97 23.41
N GLY A 9 6.56 -11.63 22.34
CA GLY A 9 7.37 -10.42 22.20
C GLY A 9 6.53 -9.15 22.41
N PRO A 10 7.00 -7.95 22.02
CA PRO A 10 6.13 -6.79 22.07
C PRO A 10 4.83 -7.15 21.37
N VAL A 11 3.76 -7.23 22.17
CA VAL A 11 2.41 -7.12 21.67
C VAL A 11 2.48 -5.94 20.69
N ARG A 12 2.08 -6.14 19.43
CA ARG A 12 1.82 -5.04 18.50
C ARG A 12 0.59 -4.29 19.04
N THR A 13 0.75 -3.74 20.23
CA THR A 13 -0.16 -2.81 20.88
C THR A 13 0.07 -1.53 20.13
N GLU A 14 -1.03 -0.88 19.75
CA GLU A 14 -1.06 0.43 19.10
C GLU A 14 -0.74 0.40 17.59
N ALA A 15 -1.71 -0.02 16.77
CA ALA A 15 -1.86 0.57 15.43
C ALA A 15 -2.33 2.04 15.60
N HIS A 16 -1.50 2.88 16.22
CA HIS A 16 -1.69 4.32 16.29
C HIS A 16 -0.75 4.93 15.25
N MET A 17 -1.33 5.53 14.21
CA MET A 17 -0.67 6.53 13.34
C MET A 17 0.33 6.02 12.29
N ALA A 18 0.26 4.76 11.85
CA ALA A 18 1.02 4.35 10.67
C ALA A 18 0.43 5.02 9.42
N ALA A 19 1.17 5.91 8.77
CA ALA A 19 0.76 6.58 7.54
C ALA A 19 0.97 5.63 6.35
N TRP A 20 -0.11 5.01 5.88
CA TRP A 20 -0.08 4.20 4.68
C TRP A 20 -0.14 5.14 3.46
N THR A 21 0.81 5.03 2.54
CA THR A 21 0.90 5.92 1.38
C THR A 21 1.23 5.12 0.11
N TRP A 22 0.53 5.44 -0.98
CA TRP A 22 0.84 4.89 -2.29
C TRP A 22 1.84 5.76 -3.05
N ARG A 23 2.85 5.11 -3.61
CA ARG A 23 3.75 5.70 -4.58
C ARG A 23 3.48 5.11 -5.96
N PHE A 24 3.51 5.96 -6.98
CA PHE A 24 3.17 5.60 -8.34
C PHE A 24 4.38 5.78 -9.24
N GLU A 25 4.63 4.79 -10.07
CA GLU A 25 5.73 4.83 -11.04
C GLU A 25 5.24 4.38 -12.42
N LYS A 26 5.90 4.85 -13.47
CA LYS A 26 5.72 4.32 -14.83
C LYS A 26 6.40 2.97 -14.96
N ALA A 27 6.13 2.25 -16.04
CA ALA A 27 6.86 1.02 -16.38
C ALA A 27 8.38 1.22 -16.52
N ASP A 28 8.81 2.45 -16.79
CA ASP A 28 10.22 2.84 -16.89
C ASP A 28 10.88 3.03 -15.49
N GLY A 29 10.12 2.91 -14.40
CA GLY A 29 10.58 3.18 -13.03
C GLY A 29 10.62 4.67 -12.67
N THR A 30 10.11 5.54 -13.54
CA THR A 30 9.98 6.98 -13.25
C THR A 30 8.80 7.21 -12.31
N GLU A 31 9.02 7.85 -11.15
CA GLU A 31 7.96 8.32 -10.27
C GLU A 31 7.06 9.32 -11.00
N VAL A 32 5.75 9.15 -10.85
CA VAL A 32 4.75 10.04 -11.44
C VAL A 32 3.73 10.46 -10.42
N GLN A 33 3.18 11.65 -10.61
CA GLN A 33 1.96 12.01 -9.93
C GLN A 33 0.77 11.35 -10.65
N PRO A 34 -0.03 10.55 -9.94
CA PRO A 34 -1.23 9.95 -10.51
C PRO A 34 -2.29 11.00 -10.83
N ALA A 35 -3.29 10.63 -11.64
CA ALA A 35 -4.47 11.48 -11.85
C ALA A 35 -5.33 11.61 -10.58
N VAL A 36 -5.33 10.58 -9.72
CA VAL A 36 -6.02 10.59 -8.42
C VAL A 36 -4.98 10.59 -7.32
N GLN A 37 -4.97 11.64 -6.50
CA GLN A 37 -4.05 11.73 -5.37
C GLN A 37 -4.46 10.73 -4.29
N PRO A 38 -3.54 9.87 -3.82
CA PRO A 38 -3.79 9.04 -2.63
C PRO A 38 -3.92 9.94 -1.40
N GLU A 39 -4.68 9.48 -0.42
CA GLU A 39 -4.72 10.08 0.92
C GLU A 39 -3.86 9.27 1.89
N GLU A 40 -3.65 9.80 3.11
CA GLU A 40 -2.92 9.08 4.16
C GLU A 40 -3.89 8.20 4.94
N TRP A 41 -3.73 6.88 4.83
CA TRP A 41 -4.60 5.95 5.55
C TRP A 41 -3.96 5.48 6.85
N THR A 42 -4.81 5.07 7.79
CA THR A 42 -4.37 4.49 9.07
C THR A 42 -4.32 2.95 9.04
N THR A 43 -4.81 2.33 7.97
CA THR A 43 -4.82 0.88 7.79
C THR A 43 -4.47 0.47 6.37
N GLN A 44 -3.76 -0.65 6.23
CA GLN A 44 -3.41 -1.25 4.95
C GLN A 44 -4.64 -1.55 4.09
N GLY A 45 -5.68 -2.13 4.69
CA GLY A 45 -6.87 -2.57 3.95
C GLY A 45 -7.65 -1.42 3.31
N ASP A 46 -7.68 -0.25 3.95
CA ASP A 46 -8.32 0.94 3.37
C ASP A 46 -7.51 1.47 2.18
N ALA A 47 -6.17 1.49 2.31
CA ALA A 47 -5.27 1.83 1.21
C ALA A 47 -5.40 0.84 0.03
N GLU A 48 -5.46 -0.47 0.31
CA GLU A 48 -5.65 -1.53 -0.68
C GLU A 48 -7.02 -1.44 -1.37
N SER A 49 -8.06 -1.11 -0.62
CA SER A 49 -9.40 -0.89 -1.18
C SER A 49 -9.40 0.31 -2.13
N TRP A 50 -8.77 1.42 -1.75
CA TRP A 50 -8.69 2.62 -2.57
C TRP A 50 -7.98 2.38 -3.90
N VAL A 51 -6.83 1.69 -3.90
CA VAL A 51 -6.11 1.42 -5.16
C VAL A 51 -6.92 0.50 -6.07
N GLY A 52 -7.66 -0.46 -5.50
CA GLY A 52 -8.58 -1.32 -6.24
C GLY A 52 -9.79 -0.59 -6.84
N GLU A 53 -10.17 0.57 -6.29
CA GLU A 53 -11.22 1.43 -6.86
C GLU A 53 -10.65 2.40 -7.91
N HIS A 54 -9.44 2.93 -7.68
CA HIS A 54 -8.87 4.00 -8.50
C HIS A 54 -7.85 3.54 -9.55
N TRP A 55 -7.45 2.26 -9.59
CA TRP A 55 -6.39 1.74 -10.49
C TRP A 55 -6.54 2.16 -11.96
N LYS A 56 -7.76 2.20 -12.50
CA LYS A 56 -8.02 2.63 -13.88
C LYS A 56 -7.65 4.09 -14.10
N ALA A 57 -8.12 4.96 -13.21
CA ALA A 57 -7.80 6.39 -13.28
C ALA A 57 -6.30 6.64 -13.03
N LEU A 58 -5.66 5.81 -12.20
CA LEU A 58 -4.21 5.85 -11.98
C LEU A 58 -3.45 5.49 -13.27
N LEU A 59 -3.84 4.41 -13.96
CA LEU A 59 -3.31 4.03 -15.27
C LEU A 59 -3.53 5.12 -16.32
N GLU A 60 -4.72 5.69 -16.39
CA GLU A 60 -5.03 6.81 -17.29
C GLU A 60 -4.18 8.05 -16.96
N GLY A 61 -3.84 8.26 -15.69
CA GLY A 61 -2.88 9.27 -15.24
C GLY A 61 -1.42 8.97 -15.57
N GLY A 62 -1.13 7.79 -16.13
CA GLY A 62 0.21 7.35 -16.50
C GLY A 62 0.97 6.63 -15.39
N ALA A 63 0.31 6.26 -14.29
CA ALA A 63 0.87 5.37 -13.27
C ALA A 63 0.74 3.91 -13.71
N ASP A 64 1.85 3.19 -13.79
CA ASP A 64 1.87 1.83 -14.31
C ASP A 64 1.94 0.77 -13.22
N GLN A 65 2.63 1.13 -12.14
CA GLN A 65 2.89 0.28 -11.00
C GLN A 65 2.75 1.12 -9.72
N VAL A 66 2.33 0.43 -8.66
CA VAL A 66 2.14 1.02 -7.33
C VAL A 66 2.98 0.31 -6.29
N ARG A 67 3.36 1.07 -5.28
CA ARG A 67 4.08 0.59 -4.10
C ARG A 67 3.45 1.17 -2.84
N LEU A 68 3.24 0.31 -1.86
CA LEU A 68 2.68 0.69 -0.58
C LEU A 68 3.81 0.94 0.42
N TYR A 69 3.78 2.12 1.01
CA TYR A 69 4.67 2.51 2.09
C TYR A 69 3.90 2.61 3.40
N GLU A 70 4.53 2.22 4.50
CA GLU A 70 4.09 2.49 5.87
C GLU A 70 5.10 3.46 6.51
N ASP A 71 4.65 4.69 6.80
CA ASP A 71 5.39 5.83 7.37
C ASP A 71 6.55 6.36 6.50
N ALA A 72 7.43 5.48 6.03
CA ALA A 72 8.45 5.70 5.01
C ALA A 72 9.04 4.37 4.49
N THR A 73 8.57 3.23 5.00
CA THR A 73 9.11 1.90 4.71
C THR A 73 8.29 1.27 3.62
N GLU A 74 8.94 0.80 2.55
CA GLU A 74 8.27 0.01 1.52
C GLU A 74 7.85 -1.34 2.11
N ILE A 75 6.55 -1.55 2.32
CA ILE A 75 6.01 -2.79 2.87
C ILE A 75 5.55 -3.72 1.74
N TYR A 76 5.12 -3.15 0.61
CA TYR A 76 4.62 -3.90 -0.52
C TYR A 76 5.04 -3.25 -1.84
N GLY A 77 5.62 -4.03 -2.76
CA GLY A 77 5.89 -3.52 -4.10
C GLY A 77 6.55 -4.52 -5.04
N PRO A 78 6.75 -4.10 -6.30
CA PRO A 78 5.83 -3.27 -7.08
C PRO A 78 4.68 -4.14 -7.63
N MET A 79 3.44 -3.68 -7.49
CA MET A 79 2.30 -4.32 -8.13
C MET A 79 1.91 -3.54 -9.38
N SER A 80 1.94 -4.20 -10.53
CA SER A 80 1.56 -3.59 -11.80
C SER A 80 0.06 -3.34 -11.84
N LEU A 81 -0.36 -2.09 -12.01
CA LEU A 81 -1.76 -1.73 -12.20
C LEU A 81 -2.31 -2.30 -13.51
N ARG A 82 -1.46 -2.49 -14.52
CA ARG A 82 -1.83 -3.15 -15.79
C ARG A 82 -2.32 -4.59 -15.59
N SER A 83 -1.80 -5.30 -14.60
CA SER A 83 -2.19 -6.70 -14.35
C SER A 83 -3.56 -6.81 -13.67
N ALA A 84 -4.07 -5.73 -13.08
CA ALA A 84 -5.43 -5.71 -12.52
C ALA A 84 -6.54 -5.71 -13.61
N GLU A 85 -6.19 -5.43 -14.87
CA GLU A 85 -7.11 -5.59 -16.02
C GLU A 85 -7.22 -7.05 -16.50
N GLU A 86 -6.25 -7.89 -16.13
CA GLU A 86 -6.09 -9.27 -16.61
C GLU A 86 -6.32 -10.29 -15.47
N ALA A 87 -7.38 -10.12 -14.66
CA ALA A 87 -7.79 -11.06 -13.62
C ALA A 87 -9.32 -11.23 -13.54
#